data_AF-A0A956EEZ4-F1
#
_entry.id   AF-A0A956EEZ4-F1
#
_cell.length_a   1.000
_cell.length_b   1.000
_cell.length_c   1.000
_cell.angle_alpha   90.00
_cell.angle_beta   90.00
_cell.angle_gamma   90.00
#
_symmetry.space_group_name_H-M   'P 1'
#
loop_
_entity.id
_entity.type
_entity.pdbx_description
1 polymer ?
#
loop_
_entity_poly.entity_id
_entity_poly.type
_entity_poly.pdbx_seq_one_letter_code
_entity_poly.pdbx_strand_id
1 'polypeptide(L)'
;MTHWEAKARPRSRPARARTLLSVVCCSLAIAAGFGTACGSTSAPTIPQDAGPDVANGSAWQGNDCHVCYTEHCASALTECAYDPSCAAFRECVDGCEPSISGTPDVGCLQACGTRSSGAEVIGCLAEAEETCEACGGASDAGVDAAECGHSLLCQSCSTSTDTNPCWKCQDENCCESDQACRDDPGCLAYFNCIQSCALDSLRACELECDEQVGAEHFLKFNMKLSCVRLYCGDPSQCGSEPLTSCELCLDDRCARETVECDSDPQCARIGGCIANCTDQACYDACYQRYAAGVPLFNASTECLLAECFEPCSDV
;
A
#
# COMPACT_ATOMS: atom_id res chain seq x y z
N MET A 1 -8.41 12.00 -29.12
CA MET A 1 -8.88 11.34 -27.89
C MET A 1 -10.37 11.08 -28.03
N THR A 2 -10.75 9.88 -28.44
CA THR A 2 -12.15 9.46 -28.54
C THR A 2 -12.60 8.97 -27.17
N HIS A 3 -13.36 9.79 -26.45
CA HIS A 3 -13.99 9.42 -25.19
C HIS A 3 -14.93 8.23 -25.40
N TRP A 4 -14.61 7.11 -24.76
CA TRP A 4 -15.54 5.98 -24.64
C TRP A 4 -16.58 6.33 -23.57
N GLU A 5 -17.65 7.01 -23.99
CA GLU A 5 -18.84 7.18 -23.17
C GLU A 5 -19.50 5.81 -22.95
N ALA A 6 -19.27 5.22 -21.77
CA ALA A 6 -20.09 4.12 -21.28
C ALA A 6 -21.54 4.63 -21.15
N LYS A 7 -22.38 4.25 -22.11
CA LYS A 7 -23.79 4.62 -22.17
C LYS A 7 -24.49 4.14 -20.90
N ALA A 8 -24.74 5.07 -19.97
CA ALA A 8 -25.46 4.81 -18.72
C ALA A 8 -26.83 4.18 -19.03
N ARG A 9 -26.98 2.87 -18.74
CA ARG A 9 -28.29 2.22 -18.82
C ARG A 9 -29.13 2.66 -17.62
N PRO A 10 -30.42 3.03 -17.80
CA PRO A 10 -31.29 3.36 -16.69
C PRO A 10 -31.53 2.10 -15.83
N ARG A 11 -30.87 2.03 -14.67
CA ARG A 11 -31.14 0.99 -13.65
C ARG A 11 -32.44 1.33 -12.94
N SER A 12 -33.49 0.53 -13.18
CA SER A 12 -34.64 0.45 -12.28
C SER A 12 -34.15 -0.01 -10.91
N ARG A 13 -34.35 0.80 -9.86
CA ARG A 13 -33.92 0.53 -8.48
C ARG A 13 -34.77 -0.58 -7.85
N PRO A 14 -34.22 -1.75 -7.49
CA PRO A 14 -34.67 -2.46 -6.30
C PRO A 14 -34.02 -1.85 -5.06
N ALA A 15 -34.67 -2.04 -3.91
CA ALA A 15 -34.27 -1.48 -2.62
C ALA A 15 -32.81 -1.81 -2.24
N ARG A 16 -32.20 -0.85 -1.52
CA ARG A 16 -30.82 -0.81 -1.04
C ARG A 16 -30.34 -2.17 -0.48
N ALA A 17 -29.52 -2.86 -1.27
CA ALA A 17 -28.56 -3.85 -0.77
C ALA A 17 -27.19 -3.15 -0.71
N ARG A 18 -26.52 -3.31 0.43
CA ARG A 18 -25.29 -2.62 0.82
C ARG A 18 -24.13 -3.04 -0.08
N THR A 19 -23.34 -2.07 -0.53
CA THR A 19 -22.14 -2.25 -1.36
C THR A 19 -21.00 -2.76 -0.48
N LEU A 20 -20.40 -3.88 -0.86
CA LEU A 20 -19.11 -4.34 -0.33
C LEU A 20 -18.20 -4.56 -1.55
N LEU A 21 -17.33 -3.60 -1.82
CA LEU A 21 -16.04 -3.91 -2.43
C LEU A 21 -15.16 -4.30 -1.23
N SER A 22 -15.39 -5.51 -0.68
CA SER A 22 -14.57 -6.00 0.43
C SER A 22 -13.20 -6.35 -0.12
N VAL A 23 -12.25 -5.41 0.00
CA VAL A 23 -10.88 -5.79 0.28
C VAL A 23 -10.95 -6.60 1.57
N VAL A 24 -10.63 -7.89 1.47
CA VAL A 24 -10.61 -8.78 2.62
C VAL A 24 -9.46 -8.33 3.52
N CYS A 25 -9.80 -7.46 4.46
CA CYS A 25 -9.12 -7.40 5.74
C CYS A 25 -9.36 -8.79 6.37
N CYS A 26 -8.39 -9.68 6.19
CA CYS A 26 -8.48 -11.07 6.60
C CYS A 26 -8.66 -11.11 8.12
N SER A 27 -9.82 -11.57 8.59
CA SER A 27 -9.95 -12.09 9.95
C SER A 27 -9.12 -13.37 10.05
N LEU A 28 -7.80 -13.20 10.19
CA LEU A 28 -6.83 -14.26 10.36
C LEU A 28 -7.09 -14.89 11.73
N ALA A 29 -7.85 -15.99 11.75
CA ALA A 29 -7.90 -16.88 12.89
C ALA A 29 -6.55 -17.62 12.99
N ILE A 30 -5.56 -16.95 13.59
CA ILE A 30 -4.25 -17.56 13.89
C ILE A 30 -4.48 -18.64 14.95
N ALA A 31 -4.59 -19.89 14.52
CA ALA A 31 -4.47 -21.04 15.40
C ALA A 31 -3.00 -21.16 15.84
N ALA A 32 -2.66 -20.52 16.95
CA ALA A 32 -1.36 -20.66 17.61
C ALA A 32 -1.15 -22.11 18.10
N GLY A 33 -0.49 -22.91 17.26
CA GLY A 33 -0.06 -24.27 17.57
C GLY A 33 1.40 -24.35 17.99
N PHE A 34 1.82 -23.61 19.03
CA PHE A 34 3.15 -23.82 19.62
C PHE A 34 3.11 -24.94 20.65
N GLY A 35 3.54 -26.13 20.22
CA GLY A 35 3.86 -27.24 21.09
C GLY A 35 5.02 -26.88 22.03
N THR A 36 4.76 -26.92 23.33
CA THR A 36 5.71 -26.72 24.41
C THR A 36 6.63 -27.94 24.56
N ALA A 37 7.94 -27.73 24.38
CA ALA A 37 8.97 -28.65 24.88
C ALA A 37 9.93 -27.86 25.77
N CYS A 38 9.70 -27.93 27.09
CA CYS A 38 10.60 -27.38 28.09
C CYS A 38 11.88 -28.22 28.17
N GLY A 39 13.00 -27.67 27.71
CA GLY A 39 14.34 -28.18 27.98
C GLY A 39 15.18 -27.09 28.63
N SER A 40 15.30 -27.12 29.95
CA SER A 40 16.17 -26.21 30.71
C SER A 40 17.63 -26.49 30.40
N THR A 41 18.27 -25.60 29.64
CA THR A 41 19.73 -25.62 29.43
C THR A 41 20.29 -24.25 29.78
N SER A 42 21.29 -24.24 30.66
CA SER A 42 21.95 -23.04 31.19
C SER A 42 22.58 -22.20 30.07
N ALA A 43 22.35 -20.88 30.12
CA ALA A 43 22.84 -19.93 29.13
C ALA A 43 24.38 -19.81 29.15
N PRO A 44 25.05 -19.91 27.99
CA PRO A 44 26.41 -19.41 27.85
C PRO A 44 26.38 -17.89 27.61
N THR A 45 27.33 -17.19 28.24
CA THR A 45 27.61 -15.78 27.97
C THR A 45 28.12 -15.61 26.54
N ILE A 46 27.38 -14.87 25.70
CA ILE A 46 27.81 -14.48 24.35
C ILE A 46 28.46 -13.09 24.42
N PRO A 47 29.65 -12.89 23.85
CA PRO A 47 30.27 -11.57 23.73
C PRO A 47 29.44 -10.67 22.79
N GLN A 48 29.34 -9.39 23.11
CA GLN A 48 28.78 -8.37 22.21
C GLN A 48 29.63 -8.30 20.94
N ASP A 49 29.17 -8.93 19.86
CA ASP A 49 29.65 -8.68 18.51
C ASP A 49 29.03 -7.39 17.97
N ALA A 50 29.88 -6.56 17.36
CA ALA A 50 29.48 -5.36 16.64
C ALA A 50 28.49 -5.74 15.52
N GLY A 51 27.36 -5.03 15.46
CA GLY A 51 26.35 -5.22 14.43
C GLY A 51 26.90 -4.95 13.02
N PRO A 52 26.22 -5.45 11.98
CA PRO A 52 26.63 -5.26 10.59
C PRO A 52 26.62 -3.77 10.22
N ASP A 53 27.67 -3.31 9.55
CA ASP A 53 27.72 -2.00 8.90
C ASP A 53 26.57 -1.92 7.87
N VAL A 54 25.54 -1.12 8.19
CA VAL A 54 24.44 -0.80 7.29
C VAL A 54 25.00 0.15 6.21
N ALA A 55 24.86 -0.25 4.95
CA ALA A 55 25.42 0.47 3.82
C ALA A 55 24.55 1.69 3.44
N ASN A 56 25.08 2.90 3.60
CA ASN A 56 24.74 4.16 2.93
C ASN A 56 23.36 4.26 2.23
N GLY A 57 22.25 4.18 2.96
CA GLY A 57 21.05 4.91 2.57
C GLY A 57 21.29 6.40 2.75
N SER A 58 20.72 7.24 1.88
CA SER A 58 20.70 8.68 2.10
C SER A 58 19.88 8.95 3.36
N ALA A 59 20.48 9.62 4.34
CA ALA A 59 19.76 10.08 5.53
C ALA A 59 18.55 10.93 5.13
N TRP A 60 17.47 10.88 5.94
CA TRP A 60 16.29 11.73 5.79
C TRP A 60 16.68 13.21 5.76
N GLN A 61 17.71 13.57 6.53
CA GLN A 61 18.32 14.89 6.49
C GLN A 61 18.72 15.30 5.06
N GLY A 62 18.08 16.36 4.56
CA GLY A 62 18.41 16.99 3.28
C GLY A 62 17.48 16.65 2.12
N ASN A 63 16.43 15.84 2.31
CA ASN A 63 15.35 15.73 1.34
C ASN A 63 14.34 16.90 1.46
N ASP A 64 13.46 17.07 0.48
CA ASP A 64 12.52 18.20 0.46
C ASP A 64 11.51 18.15 1.62
N CYS A 65 11.09 16.94 2.05
CA CYS A 65 10.26 16.78 3.25
C CYS A 65 10.98 17.25 4.52
N HIS A 66 12.28 16.98 4.65
CA HIS A 66 13.09 17.44 5.77
C HIS A 66 13.20 18.95 5.78
N VAL A 67 13.41 19.58 4.62
CA VAL A 67 13.40 21.05 4.49
C VAL A 67 12.07 21.62 4.94
N CYS A 68 10.95 21.12 4.39
CA CYS A 68 9.59 21.54 4.77
C CYS A 68 9.34 21.36 6.27
N TYR A 69 9.69 20.20 6.82
CA TYR A 69 9.62 19.90 8.25
C TYR A 69 10.41 20.92 9.07
N THR A 70 11.66 21.23 8.69
CA THR A 70 12.47 22.18 9.45
C THR A 70 11.91 23.61 9.41
N GLU A 71 11.25 23.99 8.33
CA GLU A 71 10.58 25.30 8.21
C GLU A 71 9.27 25.34 9.02
N HIS A 72 8.42 24.33 8.88
CA HIS A 72 7.12 24.26 9.56
C HIS A 72 7.27 24.08 11.07
N CYS A 73 8.21 23.23 11.48
CA CYS A 73 8.50 22.90 12.87
C CYS A 73 9.57 23.78 13.50
N ALA A 74 9.93 24.91 12.90
CA ALA A 74 11.05 25.75 13.35
C ALA A 74 10.96 26.15 14.84
N SER A 75 9.75 26.44 15.34
CA SER A 75 9.52 26.75 16.76
C SER A 75 9.78 25.54 17.67
N ALA A 76 9.13 24.40 17.40
CA ALA A 76 9.29 23.16 18.15
C ALA A 76 10.75 22.67 18.13
N LEU A 77 11.41 22.77 16.97
CA LEU A 77 12.83 22.42 16.80
C LEU A 77 13.76 23.34 17.58
N THR A 78 13.42 24.63 17.69
CA THR A 78 14.20 25.59 18.48
C THR A 78 14.08 25.29 19.97
N GLU A 79 12.87 24.99 20.45
CA GLU A 79 12.63 24.61 21.86
C GLU A 79 13.33 23.29 22.20
N CYS A 80 13.22 22.31 21.29
CA CYS A 80 13.91 21.02 21.37
C CYS A 80 15.43 21.15 21.51
N ALA A 81 16.06 22.14 20.86
CA ALA A 81 17.50 22.35 20.94
C ALA A 81 17.99 22.75 22.35
N TYR A 82 17.11 23.26 23.22
CA TYR A 82 17.45 23.61 24.59
C TYR A 82 17.31 22.44 25.59
N ASP A 83 16.63 21.35 25.21
CA ASP A 83 16.54 20.13 26.00
C ASP A 83 17.50 19.05 25.43
N PRO A 84 18.55 18.64 26.17
CA PRO A 84 19.50 17.63 25.70
C PRO A 84 18.86 16.30 25.30
N SER A 85 17.75 15.91 25.92
CA SER A 85 17.02 14.69 25.57
C SER A 85 16.24 14.84 24.27
N CYS A 86 15.67 16.02 24.02
CA CYS A 86 15.00 16.30 22.75
C CYS A 86 16.02 16.45 21.62
N ALA A 87 17.12 17.17 21.84
CA ALA A 87 18.20 17.30 20.86
C ALA A 87 18.76 15.93 20.43
N ALA A 88 18.97 15.01 21.36
CA ALA A 88 19.40 13.64 21.04
C ALA A 88 18.34 12.83 20.28
N PHE A 89 17.05 13.03 20.60
CA PHE A 89 15.96 12.42 19.83
C PHE A 89 15.95 12.94 18.39
N ARG A 90 16.04 14.26 18.21
CA ARG A 90 16.11 14.88 16.88
C ARG A 90 17.32 14.38 16.09
N GLU A 91 18.50 14.32 16.70
CA GLU A 91 19.70 13.80 16.02
C GLU A 91 19.51 12.35 15.56
N CYS A 92 18.81 11.53 16.35
CA CYS A 92 18.44 10.18 15.95
C CYS A 92 17.48 10.17 14.74
N VAL A 93 16.42 11.00 14.78
CA VAL A 93 15.44 11.09 13.67
C VAL A 93 16.07 11.65 12.40
N ASP A 94 16.91 12.67 12.50
CA ASP A 94 17.67 13.25 11.38
C ASP A 94 18.58 12.19 10.70
N GLY A 95 18.98 11.15 11.44
CA GLY A 95 19.77 10.01 10.95
C GLY A 95 18.95 8.83 10.41
N CYS A 96 17.62 8.87 10.50
CA CYS A 96 16.77 7.82 9.94
C CYS A 96 16.81 7.85 8.41
N GLU A 97 16.66 6.68 7.78
CA GLU A 97 16.41 6.62 6.34
C GLU A 97 15.00 7.15 6.06
N PRO A 98 14.78 7.86 4.93
CA PRO A 98 13.44 8.25 4.53
C PRO A 98 12.64 7.00 4.14
N SER A 99 11.38 6.98 4.54
CA SER A 99 10.35 6.08 4.03
C SER A 99 9.96 6.47 2.60
N ILE A 100 9.08 5.68 1.99
CA ILE A 100 8.56 5.95 0.64
C ILE A 100 7.79 7.28 0.54
N SER A 101 7.23 7.78 1.65
CA SER A 101 6.55 9.08 1.70
C SER A 101 7.53 10.25 1.91
N GLY A 102 8.85 9.99 1.96
CA GLY A 102 9.87 11.01 2.22
C GLY A 102 9.96 11.44 3.70
N THR A 103 9.12 10.89 4.57
CA THR A 103 9.19 11.03 6.03
C THR A 103 10.25 10.09 6.62
N PRO A 104 10.69 10.22 7.88
CA PRO A 104 11.59 9.22 8.47
C PRO A 104 10.90 7.85 8.57
N ASP A 105 11.66 6.76 8.39
CA ASP A 105 11.18 5.39 8.61
C ASP A 105 10.55 5.21 10.01
N VAL A 106 9.40 4.54 10.07
CA VAL A 106 8.64 4.35 11.31
C VAL A 106 9.39 3.46 12.29
N GLY A 107 10.05 2.41 11.80
CA GLY A 107 10.87 1.54 12.64
C GLY A 107 12.03 2.31 13.29
N CYS A 108 12.68 3.19 12.52
CA CYS A 108 13.72 4.07 13.00
C CYS A 108 13.21 5.11 14.01
N LEU A 109 12.07 5.77 13.72
CA LEU A 109 11.41 6.68 14.66
C LEU A 109 11.09 6.01 16.00
N GLN A 110 10.58 4.78 15.97
CA GLN A 110 10.32 3.99 17.18
C GLN A 110 11.62 3.65 17.92
N ALA A 111 12.69 3.32 17.20
CA ALA A 111 14.01 3.04 17.78
C ALA A 111 14.65 4.26 18.46
N CYS A 112 14.37 5.48 17.97
CA CYS A 112 14.77 6.73 18.62
C CYS A 112 14.08 6.96 19.98
N GLY A 113 12.95 6.27 20.21
CA GLY A 113 12.21 6.21 21.47
C GLY A 113 11.30 7.42 21.73
N THR A 114 10.20 7.20 22.45
CA THR A 114 9.25 8.26 22.82
C THR A 114 9.64 8.91 24.15
N ARG A 115 10.53 9.90 24.11
CA ARG A 115 10.81 10.70 25.32
C ARG A 115 9.76 11.79 25.48
N SER A 116 9.33 12.04 26.71
CA SER A 116 8.35 13.09 27.04
C SER A 116 8.79 14.49 26.58
N SER A 117 10.10 14.72 26.41
CA SER A 117 10.67 15.97 25.87
C SER A 117 10.58 16.08 24.33
N GLY A 118 10.28 15.00 23.61
CA GLY A 118 10.17 14.97 22.14
C GLY A 118 8.73 15.02 21.62
N ALA A 119 7.73 15.13 22.51
CA ALA A 119 6.32 15.06 22.12
C ALA A 119 5.90 16.17 21.14
N GLU A 120 6.43 17.38 21.31
CA GLU A 120 6.18 18.51 20.40
C GLU A 120 6.80 18.29 19.02
N VAL A 121 7.98 17.65 18.99
CA VAL A 121 8.66 17.28 17.74
C VAL A 121 7.91 16.16 17.03
N ILE A 122 7.41 15.16 17.76
CA ILE A 122 6.59 14.06 17.20
C ILE A 122 5.26 14.62 16.68
N GLY A 123 4.59 15.49 17.45
CA GLY A 123 3.36 16.14 17.02
C GLY A 123 3.57 16.96 15.74
N CYS A 124 4.67 17.71 15.68
CA CYS A 124 4.99 18.48 14.49
C CYS A 124 5.42 17.60 13.30
N LEU A 125 6.04 16.44 13.53
CA LEU A 125 6.33 15.45 12.48
C LEU A 125 5.04 14.89 11.88
N ALA A 126 4.02 14.60 12.70
CA ALA A 126 2.72 14.14 12.23
C ALA A 126 1.98 15.25 11.43
N GLU A 127 2.04 16.50 11.88
CA GLU A 127 1.51 17.65 11.12
C GLU A 127 2.31 17.90 9.83
N ALA A 128 3.62 17.65 9.86
CA ALA A 128 4.53 17.75 8.72
C ALA A 128 4.28 16.64 7.68
N GLU A 129 3.81 15.46 8.08
CA GLU A 129 3.40 14.40 7.16
C GLU A 129 2.22 14.87 6.29
N GLU A 130 1.20 15.49 6.89
CA GLU A 130 0.08 16.11 6.17
C GLU A 130 0.54 17.30 5.29
N THR A 131 1.62 17.99 5.67
CA THR A 131 2.13 19.16 4.92
C THR A 131 3.27 18.86 3.96
N CYS A 132 3.93 17.70 4.01
CA CYS A 132 4.96 17.38 3.02
C CYS A 132 4.34 17.27 1.61
N GLU A 133 3.13 16.73 1.51
CA GLU A 133 2.31 16.79 0.29
C GLU A 133 2.08 18.24 -0.18
N ALA A 134 1.85 19.18 0.75
CA ALA A 134 1.60 20.59 0.46
C ALA A 134 2.88 21.39 0.12
N CYS A 135 4.04 20.94 0.58
CA CYS A 135 5.35 21.57 0.36
C CYS A 135 5.97 21.24 -1.00
N GLY A 136 5.24 20.57 -1.88
CA GLY A 136 5.79 20.14 -3.16
C GLY A 136 6.50 18.79 -3.10
N GLY A 137 6.38 18.06 -1.99
CA GLY A 137 6.50 16.60 -1.98
C GLY A 137 5.31 15.93 -2.69
N ALA A 138 4.78 16.56 -3.75
CA ALA A 138 4.19 15.76 -4.80
C ALA A 138 5.31 14.80 -5.19
N SER A 139 5.08 13.51 -4.97
CA SER A 139 5.84 12.43 -5.58
C SER A 139 6.26 12.91 -6.96
N ASP A 140 7.53 13.33 -7.08
CA ASP A 140 8.02 13.89 -8.32
C ASP A 140 7.79 12.77 -9.32
N ALA A 141 6.92 13.01 -10.30
CA ALA A 141 6.39 11.99 -11.20
C ALA A 141 7.48 11.55 -12.19
N GLY A 142 8.59 11.05 -11.66
CA GLY A 142 9.89 10.90 -12.31
C GLY A 142 11.06 10.63 -11.37
N VAL A 143 10.85 10.29 -10.09
CA VAL A 143 11.90 9.62 -9.28
C VAL A 143 12.34 8.35 -10.00
N ASP A 144 13.65 8.06 -9.96
CA ASP A 144 14.23 6.90 -10.64
C ASP A 144 13.47 5.63 -10.21
N ALA A 145 13.21 4.70 -11.12
CA ALA A 145 12.45 3.46 -10.81
C ALA A 145 13.03 2.65 -9.64
N ALA A 146 14.28 2.92 -9.23
CA ALA A 146 14.92 2.38 -8.05
C ALA A 146 14.46 3.03 -6.72
N GLU A 147 14.11 4.32 -6.70
CA GLU A 147 13.62 5.02 -5.50
C GLU A 147 12.14 4.71 -5.21
N CYS A 148 11.39 4.41 -6.25
CA CYS A 148 9.94 4.17 -6.16
C CYS A 148 9.54 2.77 -5.70
N GLY A 149 10.47 1.83 -5.67
CA GLY A 149 10.22 0.42 -5.39
C GLY A 149 9.39 -0.34 -6.43
N HIS A 150 8.54 0.33 -7.23
CA HIS A 150 7.74 -0.31 -8.28
C HIS A 150 7.30 0.66 -9.39
N SER A 151 7.19 0.18 -10.65
CA SER A 151 6.84 1.02 -11.80
C SER A 151 5.45 1.64 -11.74
N LEU A 152 4.51 0.99 -11.04
CA LEU A 152 3.16 1.56 -10.83
C LEU A 152 3.16 2.78 -9.93
N LEU A 153 4.11 2.87 -9.01
CA LEU A 153 4.18 3.93 -8.02
C LEU A 153 4.85 5.20 -8.57
N CYS A 154 5.40 5.14 -9.78
CA CYS A 154 6.15 6.23 -10.40
C CYS A 154 5.83 6.43 -11.88
N GLN A 155 4.54 6.47 -12.17
CA GLN A 155 4.06 6.81 -13.50
C GLN A 155 4.26 8.31 -13.74
N SER A 156 4.85 8.66 -14.89
CA SER A 156 5.09 10.05 -15.26
C SER A 156 3.91 10.60 -16.07
N CYS A 157 2.93 11.16 -15.36
CA CYS A 157 1.68 11.59 -15.97
C CYS A 157 1.60 13.11 -16.20
N SER A 158 0.95 13.49 -17.30
CA SER A 158 0.67 14.90 -17.61
C SER A 158 -0.60 15.36 -16.89
N THR A 159 -0.69 16.66 -16.60
CA THR A 159 -1.93 17.27 -16.06
C THR A 159 -3.12 17.01 -16.99
N SER A 160 -4.25 16.60 -16.43
CA SER A 160 -5.47 16.31 -17.18
C SER A 160 -6.37 17.53 -17.28
N THR A 161 -7.03 17.64 -18.43
CA THR A 161 -8.10 18.62 -18.67
C THR A 161 -9.49 18.07 -18.38
N ASP A 162 -9.61 16.81 -17.94
CA ASP A 162 -10.90 16.23 -17.60
C ASP A 162 -11.47 16.92 -16.34
N THR A 163 -12.80 17.05 -16.32
CA THR A 163 -13.53 17.70 -15.22
C THR A 163 -14.16 16.68 -14.27
N ASN A 164 -14.24 15.41 -14.67
CA ASN A 164 -14.63 14.32 -13.80
C ASN A 164 -13.46 14.01 -12.84
N PRO A 165 -13.65 14.10 -11.52
CA PRO A 165 -12.56 13.90 -10.56
C PRO A 165 -11.86 12.55 -10.69
N CYS A 166 -12.62 11.48 -10.96
CA CYS A 166 -12.04 10.16 -11.13
C CYS A 166 -11.17 10.08 -12.38
N TRP A 167 -11.68 10.51 -13.54
CA TRP A 167 -10.90 10.48 -14.78
C TRP A 167 -9.67 11.39 -14.71
N LYS A 168 -9.84 12.57 -14.10
CA LYS A 168 -8.72 13.48 -13.85
C LYS A 168 -7.63 12.80 -13.02
N CYS A 169 -7.98 12.16 -11.91
CA CYS A 169 -7.02 11.46 -11.07
C CYS A 169 -6.32 10.31 -11.82
N GLN A 170 -7.08 9.49 -12.57
CA GLN A 170 -6.50 8.39 -13.34
C GLN A 170 -5.53 8.89 -14.42
N ASP A 171 -5.88 9.96 -15.12
CA ASP A 171 -5.02 10.56 -16.13
C ASP A 171 -3.74 11.18 -15.52
N GLU A 172 -3.83 11.71 -14.30
CA GLU A 172 -2.74 12.40 -13.61
C GLU A 172 -1.84 11.49 -12.77
N ASN A 173 -2.27 10.27 -12.43
CA ASN A 173 -1.51 9.36 -11.56
C ASN A 173 -1.35 7.94 -12.14
N CYS A 174 -2.26 7.52 -13.03
CA CYS A 174 -2.34 6.14 -13.52
C CYS A 174 -2.27 6.03 -15.04
N CYS A 175 -1.73 7.04 -15.72
CA CYS A 175 -1.75 7.14 -17.17
C CYS A 175 -1.05 5.99 -17.90
N GLU A 176 0.08 5.49 -17.40
CA GLU A 176 0.86 4.45 -18.08
C GLU A 176 0.18 3.09 -17.97
N SER A 177 -0.27 2.73 -16.76
CA SER A 177 -1.01 1.49 -16.49
C SER A 177 -2.36 1.47 -17.19
N ASP A 178 -3.06 2.62 -17.20
CA ASP A 178 -4.30 2.78 -17.93
C ASP A 178 -4.08 2.68 -19.45
N GLN A 179 -3.05 3.34 -20.00
CA GLN A 179 -2.70 3.23 -21.42
C GLN A 179 -2.31 1.80 -21.79
N ALA A 180 -1.52 1.11 -20.96
CA ALA A 180 -1.13 -0.29 -21.18
C ALA A 180 -2.36 -1.22 -21.25
N CYS A 181 -3.38 -0.98 -20.43
CA CYS A 181 -4.65 -1.71 -20.53
C CYS A 181 -5.46 -1.30 -21.78
N ARG A 182 -5.53 -0.01 -22.13
CA ARG A 182 -6.29 0.44 -23.32
C ARG A 182 -5.71 -0.09 -24.63
N ASP A 183 -4.38 -0.20 -24.71
CA ASP A 183 -3.69 -0.73 -25.89
C ASP A 183 -3.75 -2.25 -26.00
N ASP A 184 -4.25 -2.93 -24.96
CA ASP A 184 -4.42 -4.38 -24.92
C ASP A 184 -5.90 -4.78 -25.10
N PRO A 185 -6.28 -5.37 -26.26
CA PRO A 185 -7.65 -5.83 -26.49
C PRO A 185 -8.15 -6.87 -25.49
N GLY A 186 -7.26 -7.71 -24.96
CA GLY A 186 -7.58 -8.67 -23.92
C GLY A 186 -7.84 -7.98 -22.58
N CYS A 187 -7.09 -6.95 -22.21
CA CYS A 187 -7.38 -6.18 -20.99
C CYS A 187 -8.77 -5.54 -21.07
N LEU A 188 -9.12 -4.97 -22.23
CA LEU A 188 -10.46 -4.45 -22.49
C LEU A 188 -11.53 -5.55 -22.48
N ALA A 189 -11.23 -6.74 -23.00
CA ALA A 189 -12.14 -7.89 -22.93
C ALA A 189 -12.38 -8.32 -21.47
N TYR A 190 -11.33 -8.40 -20.66
CA TYR A 190 -11.41 -8.71 -19.24
C TYR A 190 -12.25 -7.67 -18.49
N PHE A 191 -11.99 -6.38 -18.69
CA PHE A 191 -12.78 -5.30 -18.11
C PHE A 191 -14.27 -5.41 -18.46
N ASN A 192 -14.60 -5.66 -19.73
CA ASN A 192 -15.99 -5.84 -20.16
C ASN A 192 -16.62 -7.09 -19.54
N CYS A 193 -15.85 -8.16 -19.35
CA CYS A 193 -16.30 -9.36 -18.66
C CYS A 193 -16.64 -9.03 -17.19
N ILE A 194 -15.74 -8.38 -16.45
CA ILE A 194 -15.95 -7.96 -15.06
C ILE A 194 -17.16 -7.03 -14.91
N GLN A 195 -17.36 -6.07 -15.81
CA GLN A 195 -18.53 -5.19 -15.78
C GLN A 195 -19.87 -5.93 -15.91
N SER A 196 -19.86 -7.11 -16.54
CA SER A 196 -21.05 -7.93 -16.71
C SER A 196 -21.35 -8.83 -15.52
N CYS A 197 -20.40 -8.97 -14.59
CA CYS A 197 -20.55 -9.78 -13.39
C CYS A 197 -21.63 -9.22 -12.46
N ALA A 198 -22.40 -10.11 -11.84
CA ALA A 198 -23.29 -9.73 -10.75
C ALA A 198 -22.48 -9.59 -9.46
N LEU A 199 -22.84 -8.61 -8.60
CA LEU A 199 -22.08 -8.30 -7.39
C LEU A 199 -22.00 -9.47 -6.40
N ASP A 200 -23.02 -10.31 -6.34
CA ASP A 200 -23.09 -11.50 -5.48
C ASP A 200 -22.25 -12.68 -5.99
N SER A 201 -21.71 -12.57 -7.21
CA SER A 201 -20.89 -13.60 -7.86
C SER A 201 -19.60 -13.02 -8.44
N LEU A 202 -19.22 -11.80 -8.04
CA LEU A 202 -18.08 -11.08 -8.62
C LEU A 202 -16.81 -11.92 -8.61
N ARG A 203 -16.53 -12.62 -7.50
CA ARG A 203 -15.30 -13.41 -7.35
C ARG A 203 -15.25 -14.67 -8.21
N ALA A 204 -16.37 -15.40 -8.30
CA ALA A 204 -16.47 -16.55 -9.20
C ALA A 204 -16.39 -16.09 -10.67
N CYS A 205 -17.02 -14.95 -10.96
CA CYS A 205 -17.01 -14.34 -12.28
C CYS A 205 -15.61 -13.83 -12.68
N GLU A 206 -14.84 -13.24 -11.76
CA GLU A 206 -13.44 -12.83 -11.99
C GLU A 206 -12.57 -14.01 -12.43
N LEU A 207 -12.66 -15.14 -11.72
CA LEU A 207 -11.94 -16.36 -12.10
C LEU A 207 -12.37 -16.88 -13.47
N GLU A 208 -13.67 -16.85 -13.79
CA GLU A 208 -14.17 -17.24 -15.11
C GLU A 208 -13.67 -16.28 -16.21
N CYS A 209 -13.68 -14.96 -15.96
CA CYS A 209 -13.16 -13.96 -16.88
C CYS A 209 -11.66 -14.16 -17.15
N ASP A 210 -10.89 -14.51 -16.12
CA ASP A 210 -9.46 -14.77 -16.22
C ASP A 210 -9.18 -16.05 -17.04
N GLU A 211 -9.98 -17.11 -16.84
CA GLU A 211 -9.91 -18.33 -17.66
C GLU A 211 -10.32 -18.08 -19.12
N GLN A 212 -11.32 -17.23 -19.37
CA GLN A 212 -11.80 -16.92 -20.72
C GLN A 212 -10.84 -16.03 -21.51
N VAL A 213 -10.24 -15.03 -20.85
CA VAL A 213 -9.44 -14.01 -21.52
C VAL A 213 -7.95 -14.34 -21.49
N GLY A 214 -7.45 -14.82 -20.34
CA GLY A 214 -6.05 -15.18 -20.12
C GLY A 214 -5.31 -14.29 -19.11
N ALA A 215 -4.38 -14.92 -18.38
CA ALA A 215 -3.65 -14.35 -17.25
C ALA A 215 -2.91 -13.03 -17.54
N GLU A 216 -2.32 -12.90 -18.74
CA GLU A 216 -1.55 -11.71 -19.11
C GLU A 216 -2.42 -10.44 -19.13
N HIS A 217 -3.65 -10.60 -19.59
CA HIS A 217 -4.60 -9.50 -19.73
C HIS A 217 -5.20 -9.11 -18.38
N PHE A 218 -5.41 -10.10 -17.51
CA PHE A 218 -5.74 -9.88 -16.11
C PHE A 218 -4.69 -9.01 -15.43
N LEU A 219 -3.39 -9.25 -15.65
CA LEU A 219 -2.33 -8.45 -15.04
C LEU A 219 -2.43 -6.97 -15.42
N LYS A 220 -2.55 -6.64 -16.71
CA LYS A 220 -2.66 -5.22 -17.12
C LYS A 220 -3.89 -4.55 -16.51
N PHE A 221 -4.99 -5.30 -16.36
CA PHE A 221 -6.18 -4.81 -15.68
C PHE A 221 -5.94 -4.60 -14.18
N ASN A 222 -5.32 -5.57 -13.52
CA ASN A 222 -5.02 -5.50 -12.08
C ASN A 222 -4.07 -4.34 -11.80
N MET A 223 -3.02 -4.19 -12.59
CA MET A 223 -2.06 -3.08 -12.50
C MET A 223 -2.72 -1.71 -12.57
N LYS A 224 -3.64 -1.54 -13.53
CA LYS A 224 -4.48 -0.34 -13.61
C LYS A 224 -5.29 -0.17 -12.32
N LEU A 225 -6.01 -1.20 -11.87
CA LEU A 225 -6.84 -1.13 -10.66
C LEU A 225 -6.02 -0.80 -9.40
N SER A 226 -4.85 -1.42 -9.22
CA SER A 226 -3.97 -1.16 -8.08
C SER A 226 -3.52 0.30 -8.06
N CYS A 227 -3.15 0.87 -9.22
CA CYS A 227 -2.87 2.31 -9.28
C CYS A 227 -4.09 3.16 -8.90
N VAL A 228 -5.26 2.86 -9.48
CA VAL A 228 -6.49 3.63 -9.18
C VAL A 228 -6.86 3.53 -7.71
N ARG A 229 -6.66 2.38 -7.08
CA ARG A 229 -6.90 2.21 -5.65
C ARG A 229 -5.97 3.11 -4.84
N LEU A 230 -4.66 3.01 -5.08
CA LEU A 230 -3.64 3.71 -4.30
C LEU A 230 -3.75 5.24 -4.40
N TYR A 231 -3.95 5.77 -5.62
CA TYR A 231 -3.89 7.21 -5.84
C TYR A 231 -5.26 7.88 -5.98
N CYS A 232 -6.29 7.10 -6.33
CA CYS A 232 -7.61 7.63 -6.66
C CYS A 232 -8.75 7.01 -5.83
N GLY A 233 -8.43 6.23 -4.80
CA GLY A 233 -9.40 5.48 -3.99
C GLY A 233 -10.36 6.35 -3.17
N ASP A 234 -10.05 7.64 -3.00
CA ASP A 234 -10.89 8.57 -2.23
C ASP A 234 -12.28 8.77 -2.89
N PRO A 235 -13.37 8.89 -2.10
CA PRO A 235 -14.73 9.12 -2.61
C PRO A 235 -14.92 10.37 -3.45
N SER A 236 -14.10 11.40 -3.23
CA SER A 236 -14.13 12.62 -4.04
C SER A 236 -13.52 12.41 -5.42
N GLN A 237 -12.77 11.33 -5.62
CA GLN A 237 -12.13 10.92 -6.87
C GLN A 237 -12.86 9.72 -7.47
N CYS A 238 -12.32 8.50 -7.35
CA CYS A 238 -12.89 7.28 -7.94
C CYS A 238 -13.61 6.37 -6.93
N GLY A 239 -13.40 6.57 -5.62
CA GLY A 239 -14.03 5.77 -4.57
C GLY A 239 -15.54 5.93 -4.54
N SER A 240 -16.25 4.89 -4.11
CA SER A 240 -17.67 5.00 -3.76
C SER A 240 -17.90 5.21 -2.26
N GLU A 241 -16.94 4.79 -1.43
CA GLU A 241 -16.98 4.82 0.02
C GLU A 241 -15.58 5.20 0.54
N PRO A 242 -15.47 5.86 1.70
CA PRO A 242 -14.17 6.16 2.30
C PRO A 242 -13.38 4.87 2.54
N LEU A 243 -12.06 4.94 2.32
CA LEU A 243 -11.16 3.86 2.70
C LEU A 243 -11.22 3.63 4.22
N THR A 244 -11.21 2.36 4.60
CA THR A 244 -11.07 1.94 6.00
C THR A 244 -9.67 2.26 6.53
N SER A 245 -9.50 2.26 7.85
CA SER A 245 -8.18 2.37 8.48
C SER A 245 -7.22 1.26 8.01
N CYS A 246 -7.74 0.06 7.78
CA CYS A 246 -7.05 -1.07 7.19
C CYS A 246 -6.48 -0.73 5.80
N GLU A 247 -7.35 -0.24 4.90
CA GLU A 247 -6.98 0.10 3.54
C GLU A 247 -5.99 1.26 3.48
N LEU A 248 -6.22 2.32 4.26
CA LEU A 248 -5.29 3.45 4.36
C LEU A 248 -3.90 3.01 4.83
N CYS A 249 -3.82 2.13 5.84
CA CYS A 249 -2.53 1.63 6.30
C CYS A 249 -1.84 0.76 5.23
N LEU A 250 -2.57 -0.12 4.56
CA LEU A 250 -2.01 -0.95 3.49
C LEU A 250 -1.49 -0.10 2.34
N ASP A 251 -2.23 0.94 1.96
CA ASP A 251 -1.89 1.83 0.86
C ASP A 251 -0.71 2.76 1.22
N ASP A 252 -0.46 3.04 2.51
CA ASP A 252 0.68 3.85 2.98
C ASP A 252 1.93 3.02 3.32
N ARG A 253 1.78 1.98 4.15
CA ARG A 253 2.90 1.22 4.73
C ARG A 253 3.27 -0.02 3.93
N CYS A 254 2.33 -0.58 3.17
CA CYS A 254 2.47 -1.86 2.48
C CYS A 254 2.21 -1.78 0.97
N ALA A 255 2.26 -0.57 0.39
CA ALA A 255 1.95 -0.35 -1.02
C ALA A 255 2.88 -1.18 -1.92
N ARG A 256 4.18 -1.21 -1.63
CA ARG A 256 5.18 -1.92 -2.43
C ARG A 256 4.87 -3.42 -2.48
N GLU A 257 4.78 -4.08 -1.33
CA GLU A 257 4.55 -5.52 -1.25
C GLU A 257 3.18 -5.91 -1.84
N THR A 258 2.17 -5.06 -1.63
CA THR A 258 0.84 -5.24 -2.23
C THR A 258 0.90 -5.16 -3.74
N VAL A 259 1.56 -4.12 -4.28
CA VAL A 259 1.71 -3.91 -5.72
C VAL A 259 2.57 -4.98 -6.37
N GLU A 260 3.67 -5.41 -5.74
CA GLU A 260 4.49 -6.52 -6.23
C GLU A 260 3.66 -7.81 -6.34
N CYS A 261 2.79 -8.08 -5.35
CA CYS A 261 1.86 -9.20 -5.43
C CYS A 261 0.83 -9.02 -6.54
N ASP A 262 0.21 -7.85 -6.67
CA ASP A 262 -0.79 -7.57 -7.71
C ASP A 262 -0.22 -7.64 -9.13
N SER A 263 1.09 -7.41 -9.26
CA SER A 263 1.84 -7.48 -10.52
C SER A 263 2.24 -8.91 -10.91
N ASP A 264 2.14 -9.88 -9.99
CA ASP A 264 2.41 -11.29 -10.25
C ASP A 264 1.09 -12.09 -10.38
N PRO A 265 0.88 -12.82 -11.49
CA PRO A 265 -0.40 -13.46 -11.76
C PRO A 265 -0.66 -14.64 -10.83
N GLN A 266 0.38 -15.24 -10.25
CA GLN A 266 0.22 -16.32 -9.28
C GLN A 266 -0.13 -15.73 -7.92
N CYS A 267 0.52 -14.63 -7.51
CA CYS A 267 0.24 -13.97 -6.23
C CYS A 267 -1.18 -13.39 -6.16
N ALA A 268 -1.59 -12.61 -7.16
CA ALA A 268 -2.95 -12.06 -7.23
C ALA A 268 -4.04 -13.15 -7.20
N ARG A 269 -3.76 -14.33 -7.79
CA ARG A 269 -4.68 -15.49 -7.77
C ARG A 269 -4.73 -16.21 -6.43
N ILE A 270 -3.70 -16.14 -5.59
CA ILE A 270 -3.74 -16.68 -4.22
C ILE A 270 -4.86 -15.97 -3.45
N GLY A 271 -4.85 -14.63 -3.44
CA GLY A 271 -5.89 -13.83 -2.77
C GLY A 271 -7.30 -14.15 -3.25
N GLY A 272 -7.49 -14.36 -4.55
CA GLY A 272 -8.76 -14.82 -5.13
C GLY A 272 -9.19 -16.22 -4.67
N CYS A 273 -8.24 -17.13 -4.57
CA CYS A 273 -8.47 -18.52 -4.17
C CYS A 273 -8.84 -18.63 -2.69
N ILE A 274 -8.03 -18.02 -1.81
CA ILE A 274 -8.20 -18.14 -0.36
C ILE A 274 -9.47 -17.44 0.15
N ALA A 275 -9.97 -16.42 -0.56
CA ALA A 275 -11.19 -15.70 -0.17
C ALA A 275 -12.43 -16.60 -0.12
N ASN A 276 -12.41 -17.75 -0.80
CA ASN A 276 -13.50 -18.73 -0.79
C ASN A 276 -13.19 -19.95 0.11
N CYS A 277 -12.06 -19.96 0.81
CA CYS A 277 -11.66 -21.09 1.62
C CYS A 277 -12.34 -21.09 3.00
N THR A 278 -12.88 -22.24 3.37
CA THR A 278 -13.54 -22.45 4.68
C THR A 278 -12.73 -23.33 5.63
N ASP A 279 -11.65 -23.94 5.15
CA ASP A 279 -10.81 -24.85 5.92
C ASP A 279 -9.35 -24.85 5.44
N GLN A 280 -8.46 -25.38 6.28
CA GLN A 280 -7.02 -25.42 6.03
C GLN A 280 -6.65 -26.17 4.74
N ALA A 281 -7.38 -27.25 4.40
CA ALA A 281 -7.08 -28.03 3.20
C ALA A 281 -7.30 -27.20 1.92
N CYS A 282 -8.30 -26.31 1.92
CA CYS A 282 -8.50 -25.34 0.84
C CYS A 282 -7.35 -24.33 0.76
N TYR A 283 -6.91 -23.75 1.89
CA TYR A 283 -5.76 -22.84 1.90
C TYR A 283 -4.50 -23.54 1.35
N ASP A 284 -4.18 -24.74 1.83
CA ASP A 284 -3.03 -25.52 1.37
C ASP A 284 -3.11 -25.81 -0.13
N ALA A 285 -4.31 -26.13 -0.65
CA ALA A 285 -4.53 -26.34 -2.07
C ALA A 285 -4.32 -25.05 -2.89
N CYS A 286 -4.73 -23.89 -2.39
CA CYS A 286 -4.47 -22.59 -3.03
C CYS A 286 -2.97 -22.27 -3.08
N TYR A 287 -2.26 -22.41 -1.96
CA TYR A 287 -0.80 -22.21 -1.89
C TYR A 287 -0.05 -23.19 -2.81
N GLN A 288 -0.49 -24.44 -2.88
CA GLN A 288 0.10 -25.42 -3.79
C GLN A 288 -0.17 -25.09 -5.26
N ARG A 289 -1.40 -24.66 -5.60
CA ARG A 289 -1.80 -24.32 -6.96
C ARG A 289 -1.02 -23.12 -7.51
N TYR A 290 -0.73 -22.14 -6.66
CA TYR A 290 -0.05 -20.90 -7.03
C TYR A 290 1.31 -20.76 -6.35
N ALA A 291 2.06 -21.86 -6.23
CA ALA A 291 3.29 -21.96 -5.45
C ALA A 291 4.33 -20.87 -5.77
N ALA A 292 4.39 -20.40 -7.01
CA ALA A 292 5.34 -19.35 -7.43
C ALA A 292 5.00 -17.96 -6.88
N GLY A 293 3.72 -17.68 -6.60
CA GLY A 293 3.28 -16.40 -6.03
C GLY A 293 3.35 -16.34 -4.50
N VAL A 294 3.58 -17.49 -3.83
CA VAL A 294 3.57 -17.59 -2.37
C VAL A 294 4.58 -16.67 -1.68
N PRO A 295 5.84 -16.52 -2.17
CA PRO A 295 6.78 -15.60 -1.55
C PRO A 295 6.29 -14.15 -1.52
N LEU A 296 5.72 -13.66 -2.63
CA LEU A 296 5.17 -12.30 -2.73
C LEU A 296 3.91 -12.15 -1.86
N PHE A 297 3.07 -13.19 -1.82
CA PHE A 297 1.87 -13.18 -0.99
C PHE A 297 2.21 -13.13 0.50
N ASN A 298 3.22 -13.90 0.91
CA ASN A 298 3.74 -13.88 2.27
C ASN A 298 4.36 -12.52 2.60
N ALA A 299 5.14 -11.90 1.70
CA ALA A 299 5.70 -10.57 1.93
C ALA A 299 4.60 -9.50 2.16
N SER A 300 3.55 -9.50 1.33
CA SER A 300 2.39 -8.62 1.52
C SER A 300 1.66 -8.89 2.84
N THR A 301 1.48 -10.17 3.20
CA THR A 301 0.86 -10.57 4.47
C THR A 301 1.71 -10.22 5.69
N GLU A 302 3.03 -10.39 5.59
CA GLU A 302 3.99 -10.04 6.65
C GLU A 302 3.98 -8.53 6.91
N CYS A 303 3.94 -7.70 5.85
CA CYS A 303 3.76 -6.25 6.00
C CYS A 303 2.43 -5.91 6.66
N LEU A 304 1.31 -6.48 6.19
CA LEU A 304 -0.01 -6.30 6.79
C LEU A 304 0.00 -6.61 8.30
N LEU A 305 0.62 -7.72 8.69
CA LEU A 305 0.68 -8.15 10.09
C LEU A 305 1.65 -7.32 10.94
N ALA A 306 2.75 -6.84 10.37
CA ALA A 306 3.74 -6.05 11.08
C ALA A 306 3.30 -4.60 11.28
N GLU A 307 2.80 -3.96 10.21
CA GLU A 307 2.58 -2.51 10.16
C GLU A 307 1.11 -2.14 10.33
N CYS A 308 0.18 -3.02 9.92
CA CYS A 308 -1.23 -2.67 9.79
C CYS A 308 -2.18 -3.50 10.65
N PHE A 309 -1.69 -4.43 11.48
CA PHE A 309 -2.55 -5.33 12.24
C PHE A 309 -3.59 -4.60 13.11
N GLU A 310 -3.20 -3.55 13.83
CA GLU A 310 -4.12 -2.76 14.66
C GLU A 310 -5.22 -2.10 13.82
N PRO A 311 -4.92 -1.27 12.79
CA PRO A 311 -5.92 -0.71 11.87
C PRO A 311 -6.83 -1.73 11.19
N CYS A 312 -6.35 -2.96 11.02
CA CYS A 312 -7.03 -4.06 10.34
C CYS A 312 -7.91 -4.93 11.25
N SER A 313 -7.70 -4.88 12.57
CA SER A 313 -8.41 -5.72 13.52
C SER A 313 -9.86 -5.30 13.78
N ASP A 314 -10.21 -4.07 13.40
CA ASP A 314 -11.54 -3.47 13.59
C ASP A 314 -12.51 -3.72 12.42
N VAL A 315 -12.05 -4.36 11.33
CA VAL A 315 -12.81 -4.64 10.10
C VAL A 315 -13.41 -6.04 10.13
#